data_AF-A0A7X7HS56-F1
#
_entry.id   AF-A0A7X7HS56-F1
#
_cell.length_a   1.000
_cell.length_b   1.000
_cell.length_c   1.000
_cell.angle_alpha   90.00
_cell.angle_beta   90.00
_cell.angle_gamma   90.00
#
_symmetry.space_group_name_H-M   'P 1'
#
loop_
_entity.id
_entity.type
_entity.pdbx_description
1 polymer ?
#
loop_
_entity_poly.entity_id
_entity_poly.type
_entity_poly.pdbx_seq_one_letter_code
_entity_poly.pdbx_strand_id
1 'polypeptide(L)' 'MSPVASTASPSGSTGTRGPKSAKILIAGGFGVGKTTLVGALSEIPPLTTEAAMTTA' A
#
# COMPACT_ATOMS: atom_id res chain seq x y z
N MET A 1 25.29 49.06 9.36
CA MET A 1 26.16 47.91 9.02
C MET A 1 25.56 46.70 9.73
N SER A 2 24.71 45.95 9.01
CA SER A 2 23.88 44.87 9.57
C SER A 2 24.66 43.56 9.70
N PRO A 3 24.37 42.71 10.70
CA PRO A 3 25.05 41.42 10.86
C PRO A 3 24.49 40.40 9.87
N VAL A 4 25.36 39.65 9.19
CA VAL A 4 24.95 38.47 8.41
C VAL A 4 24.82 37.28 9.36
N ALA A 5 23.59 36.93 9.70
CA ALA A 5 23.29 35.66 10.34
C ALA A 5 23.53 34.53 9.32
N SER A 6 24.47 33.64 9.61
CA SER A 6 24.72 32.44 8.83
C SER A 6 23.51 31.52 8.96
N THR A 7 22.64 31.53 7.96
CA THR A 7 21.43 30.70 7.89
C THR A 7 21.81 29.23 7.86
N ALA A 8 21.45 28.50 8.91
CA ALA A 8 21.61 27.05 8.96
C ALA A 8 20.86 26.40 7.78
N SER A 9 21.60 25.70 6.92
CA SER A 9 21.02 24.87 5.88
C SER A 9 20.43 23.62 6.52
N PRO A 10 19.15 23.27 6.29
CA PRO A 10 18.63 22.00 6.77
C PRO A 10 19.27 20.90 5.93
N SER A 11 20.27 20.22 6.49
CA SER A 11 20.75 18.94 5.99
C SER A 11 19.58 17.96 6.09
N GLY A 12 18.85 17.82 4.99
CA GLY A 12 17.72 16.90 4.87
C GLY A 12 18.15 15.52 5.33
N SER A 13 17.45 14.98 6.32
CA SER A 13 17.69 13.64 6.83
C SER A 13 17.50 12.64 5.70
N THR A 14 18.61 12.10 5.19
CA THR A 14 18.62 10.86 4.41
C THR A 14 18.33 9.70 5.36
N GLY A 15 17.15 9.72 5.97
CA GLY A 15 16.62 8.57 6.66
C GLY A 15 16.38 7.50 5.61
N THR A 16 17.10 6.39 5.70
CA THR A 16 16.84 5.17 4.93
C THR A 16 15.35 4.90 4.97
N ARG A 17 14.68 5.14 3.85
CA ARG A 17 13.24 4.99 3.74
C ARG A 17 12.97 3.49 3.78
N GLY A 18 12.57 3.00 4.95
CA GLY A 18 12.20 1.59 5.14
C GLY A 18 11.16 1.14 4.12
N PRO A 19 10.96 -0.18 3.97
CA PRO A 19 9.99 -0.72 3.02
C PRO A 19 8.62 -0.09 3.29
N LYS A 20 8.08 0.56 2.27
CA LYS A 20 6.75 1.17 2.36
C LYS A 20 5.73 0.06 2.19
N SER A 21 4.70 0.08 3.03
CA SER A 21 3.52 -0.72 2.78
C SER A 21 2.88 -0.29 1.45
N ALA A 22 2.50 -1.28 0.65
CA ALA A 22 1.78 -1.08 -0.60
C ALA A 22 0.43 -1.80 -0.51
N LYS A 23 -0.62 -1.13 -0.98
CA LYS A 23 -1.94 -1.73 -1.18
C LYS A 23 -2.11 -1.97 -2.68
N ILE A 24 -2.41 -3.20 -3.06
CA ILE A 24 -2.54 -3.60 -4.47
C ILE A 24 -4.02 -3.89 -4.74
N LEU A 25 -4.59 -3.23 -5.75
CA LEU A 25 -5.96 -3.46 -6.21
C LEU A 25 -5.94 -4.22 -7.53
N ILE A 26 -6.71 -5.30 -7.62
CA ILE A 26 -6.92 -6.04 -8.86
C ILE A 26 -8.30 -5.66 -9.40
N ALA A 27 -8.33 -4.93 -10.51
CA ALA A 27 -9.56 -4.44 -11.15
C ALA A 27 -9.78 -5.09 -12.53
N GLY A 28 -11.04 -5.14 -12.99
CA GLY A 28 -11.42 -5.76 -14.27
C GLY A 28 -12.87 -6.23 -14.27
N GLY A 29 -13.38 -6.59 -15.45
CA GLY A 29 -14.77 -7.03 -15.67
C GLY A 29 -15.14 -8.34 -14.95
N PHE A 30 -16.39 -8.79 -15.14
CA PHE A 30 -16.84 -10.08 -14.60
C PHE A 30 -16.13 -11.25 -15.31
N GLY A 31 -15.80 -12.32 -14.57
CA GLY A 31 -15.21 -13.53 -15.14
C GLY A 31 -13.74 -13.47 -15.60
N VAL A 32 -13.07 -12.31 -15.55
CA VAL A 32 -11.68 -12.14 -16.05
C VAL A 32 -10.59 -12.78 -15.18
N GLY A 33 -10.96 -13.54 -14.14
CA GLY A 33 -9.99 -14.28 -13.33
C GLY A 33 -9.30 -13.49 -12.20
N LYS A 34 -9.88 -12.39 -11.71
CA LYS A 34 -9.30 -11.60 -10.60
C LYS A 34 -9.03 -12.46 -9.36
N THR A 35 -10.02 -13.26 -8.96
CA THR A 35 -9.91 -14.17 -7.81
C THR A 35 -8.90 -15.28 -8.09
N THR A 36 -8.82 -15.77 -9.33
CA THR A 36 -7.83 -16.77 -9.74
C THR A 36 -6.41 -16.24 -9.58
N LEU A 37 -6.16 -14.98 -9.98
CA LEU A 37 -4.85 -14.34 -9.81
C LEU A 37 -4.47 -14.20 -8.33
N VAL A 38 -5.40 -13.74 -7.48
CA VAL A 38 -5.14 -13.67 -6.02
C VAL A 38 -4.84 -15.06 -5.47
N GLY A 39 -5.62 -16.09 -5.85
CA GLY A 39 -5.40 -17.46 -5.38
C GLY A 39 -4.09 -18.08 -5.85
N ALA A 40 -3.63 -17.75 -7.07
CA ALA A 40 -2.39 -18.29 -7.62
C ALA A 40 -1.12 -17.71 -6.96
N LEU A 41 -1.18 -16.46 -6.47
CA LEU A 41 -0.04 -15.78 -5.87
C LEU A 41 -0.06 -15.78 -4.33
N SER A 42 -1.21 -16.05 -3.72
CA SER A 42 -1.35 -16.01 -2.26
C SER A 42 -0.84 -17.31 -1.63
N GLU A 43 0.21 -17.21 -0.81
CA GLU A 43 0.70 -18.31 0.04
C GLU A 43 -0.22 -18.60 1.24
N ILE A 44 -1.23 -17.76 1.46
CA ILE A 44 -2.25 -17.91 2.50
C ILE A 44 -3.65 -18.00 1.89
N PRO A 45 -4.62 -18.63 2.57
CA PRO A 45 -6.01 -18.57 2.16
C PRO A 45 -6.48 -17.12 2.05
N PRO A 46 -7.22 -16.73 0.99
CA PRO A 46 -7.76 -15.39 0.87
C PRO A 46 -8.62 -15.03 2.07
N LEU A 47 -8.33 -13.88 2.68
CA LEU A 47 -9.13 -13.35 3.78
C LEU A 47 -10.43 -12.79 3.22
N THR A 48 -11.54 -13.47 3.49
CA THR A 48 -12.89 -12.98 3.21
C THR A 48 -13.47 -12.38 4.49
N THR A 49 -13.92 -11.12 4.43
CA THR A 49 -14.55 -10.42 5.57
C THR A 49 -16.05 -10.21 5.36
N GLU A 50 -16.67 -10.99 4.46
CA GLU A 50 -18.11 -10.89 4.20
C GLU A 50 -18.88 -11.50 5.38
N ALA A 51 -19.90 -10.79 5.87
CA ALA A 51 -20.86 -11.35 6.80
C ALA A 51 -21.72 -12.38 6.06
N ALA A 52 -22.01 -13.53 6.69
CA ALA A 52 -22.91 -14.53 6.11
C ALA A 52 -24.26 -13.87 5.77
N MET A 53 -24.55 -13.74 4.47
CA MET A 53 -25.85 -13.24 4.03
C MET A 53 -26.84 -14.39 4.18
N THR A 54 -27.75 -14.28 5.15
CA THR A 54 -28.86 -15.23 5.29
C THR A 54 -29.65 -15.23 4.00
N THR A 55 -29.70 -16.38 3.32
CA THR A 55 -30.61 -16.61 2.20
C THR A 55 -32.04 -16.67 2.76
N ALA A 56 -32.92 -15.82 2.21
CA ALA A 56 -34.33 -15.74 2.62
C ALA A 56 -35.09 -17.05 2.41
#